data_AF-A0A069AJX6-F1
#
_entry.id   AF-A0A069AJX6-F1
#
_cell.length_a   1.000
_cell.length_b   1.000
_cell.length_c   1.000
_cell.angle_alpha   90.00
_cell.angle_beta   90.00
_cell.angle_gamma   90.00
#
_symmetry.space_group_name_H-M   'P 1'
#
loop_
_entity.id
_entity.type
_entity.pdbx_description
1 polymer ?
#
loop_
_entity_poly.entity_id
_entity_poly.type
_entity_poly.pdbx_seq_one_letter_code
_entity_poly.pdbx_strand_id
1 'polypeptide(L)'
;MSSIKVISDFITKIIRKNILFAITVIIINYHLIQRWTHISNRGISFNDYLSLSVYTCMTISILTMLNVIFYMRKSYDTVKILCRNNFDYFLGISVAVTRNNFIFCCIPIIYAIAYSSLIRTLSIVTIKSTIFILIFEWFLPLTILSIVISFISVIINNLILKITLSSVFLYLTSTKMLDRVIDIKEPFFKALFKSLNIFEDQSYAYYSDFVGKVNNSAYVIDKIIPTLFAITLIIVAYLILNDIRKKQIKSLIVIVVYSILFIGLNYISIDMSTYRDEERSYGEYLKKSNISDIKIKSHDMKIDFKSKSNIKDRIVLLNTSNEELTNINMILDEIFDIKYIKVNSENIKFNKKKDLIEVNLKESLEPNDEVTLDIEYEGYINVLTSWNQNKYIATKDDIMLPPGSLAWYPKVNQSSCMAYKINLSSKNNVYSNLPLLNKTSNFLKKDYIFEGKSNDIAIYAGEFKEEVKDDIKIIYPSDSNVNMDIEEKIKFLIETRNEILGDSKASVDAKKYVDEVDNVMESIKRKKINMILVADLPSNEFLYEDSKGEKISITIYHWLSGNILIIDK
;
A
#
# COMPACT_ATOMS: atom_id res chain seq x y z
N MET A 1 -21.33 -39.42 11.20
CA MET A 1 -20.17 -38.53 11.42
C MET A 1 -19.33 -38.58 10.15
N SER A 2 -19.06 -37.47 9.45
CA SER A 2 -18.40 -37.53 8.13
C SER A 2 -17.02 -38.19 8.22
N SER A 3 -16.72 -39.09 7.26
CA SER A 3 -15.40 -39.74 7.11
C SER A 3 -14.25 -38.74 7.23
N ILE A 4 -14.42 -37.58 6.57
CA ILE A 4 -13.47 -36.46 6.56
C ILE A 4 -13.14 -35.96 7.96
N LYS A 5 -14.14 -35.81 8.85
CA LYS A 5 -13.90 -35.32 10.23
C LYS A 5 -13.05 -36.29 11.01
N VAL A 6 -13.35 -37.59 10.94
CA VAL A 6 -12.61 -38.64 11.64
C VAL A 6 -11.16 -38.71 11.16
N ILE A 7 -10.96 -38.67 9.84
CA ILE A 7 -9.62 -38.66 9.23
C ILE A 7 -8.85 -37.41 9.65
N SER A 8 -9.49 -36.25 9.57
CA SER A 8 -8.86 -34.98 9.94
C SER A 8 -8.46 -34.96 11.42
N ASP A 9 -9.33 -35.40 12.33
CA ASP A 9 -9.06 -35.49 13.76
C ASP A 9 -7.87 -36.43 14.05
N PHE A 10 -7.81 -37.57 13.35
CA PHE A 10 -6.71 -38.52 13.47
C PHE A 10 -5.38 -37.92 13.00
N ILE A 11 -5.34 -37.35 11.79
CA ILE A 11 -4.13 -36.74 11.24
C ILE A 11 -3.67 -35.55 12.09
N THR A 12 -4.60 -34.71 12.57
CA THR A 12 -4.27 -33.59 13.48
C THR A 12 -3.61 -34.09 14.76
N LYS A 13 -4.10 -35.19 15.37
CA LYS A 13 -3.46 -35.78 16.56
C LYS A 13 -2.03 -36.24 16.28
N ILE A 14 -1.79 -36.84 15.11
CA ILE A 14 -0.45 -37.29 14.73
C ILE A 14 0.47 -36.06 14.53
N ILE A 15 0.00 -35.04 13.80
CA ILE A 15 0.76 -33.79 13.58
C ILE A 15 1.25 -33.22 14.91
N ARG A 16 0.35 -33.07 15.88
CA ARG A 16 0.68 -32.47 17.18
C ARG A 16 1.62 -33.29 18.05
N LYS A 17 1.66 -34.61 17.86
CA LYS A 17 2.57 -35.52 18.60
C LYS A 17 3.95 -35.64 17.94
N ASN A 18 4.13 -35.10 16.74
CA ASN A 18 5.39 -35.18 16.02
C ASN A 18 6.39 -34.15 16.57
N ILE A 19 7.67 -34.53 16.67
CA ILE A 19 8.76 -33.63 17.07
C ILE A 19 8.84 -32.38 16.19
N LEU A 20 8.48 -32.49 14.90
CA LEU A 20 8.41 -31.35 13.99
C LEU A 20 7.44 -30.27 14.47
N PHE A 21 6.33 -30.63 15.11
CA PHE A 21 5.38 -29.67 15.67
C PHE A 21 6.01 -28.88 16.82
N ALA A 22 6.70 -29.55 17.73
CA ALA A 22 7.41 -28.89 18.83
C ALA A 22 8.52 -27.96 18.32
N ILE A 23 9.33 -28.43 17.36
CA ILE A 23 10.36 -27.61 16.69
C ILE A 23 9.73 -26.37 16.03
N THR A 24 8.58 -26.54 15.36
CA THR A 24 7.84 -25.43 14.72
C THR A 24 7.48 -24.37 15.74
N VAL A 25 6.88 -24.77 16.87
CA VAL A 25 6.51 -23.84 17.95
C VAL A 25 7.74 -23.12 18.49
N ILE A 26 8.86 -23.82 18.72
CA ILE A 26 10.10 -23.22 19.23
C ILE A 26 10.64 -22.18 18.25
N ILE A 27 10.73 -22.49 16.96
CA ILE A 27 11.27 -21.57 15.95
C ILE A 27 10.36 -20.34 15.79
N ILE A 28 9.03 -20.52 15.77
CA ILE A 28 8.08 -19.41 15.75
C ILE A 28 8.31 -18.47 16.95
N ASN A 29 8.38 -19.04 18.15
CA ASN A 29 8.63 -18.25 19.37
C ASN A 29 9.99 -17.55 19.31
N TYR A 30 11.04 -18.23 18.85
CA TYR A 30 12.37 -17.63 18.71
C TYR A 30 12.35 -16.42 17.77
N HIS A 31 11.73 -16.53 16.59
CA HIS A 31 11.59 -15.40 15.67
C HIS A 31 10.81 -14.24 16.30
N LEU A 32 9.70 -14.52 16.98
CA LEU A 32 8.86 -13.50 17.61
C LEU A 32 9.57 -12.81 18.79
N ILE A 33 10.34 -13.55 19.60
CA ILE A 33 11.13 -13.00 20.73
C ILE A 33 12.28 -12.14 20.20
N GLN A 34 13.06 -12.62 19.23
CA GLN A 34 14.12 -11.79 18.63
C GLN A 34 13.54 -10.50 18.04
N ARG A 35 12.41 -10.61 17.33
CA ARG A 35 11.73 -9.43 16.78
C ARG A 35 11.26 -8.48 17.88
N TRP A 36 10.69 -9.02 18.96
CA TRP A 36 10.26 -8.25 20.12
C TRP A 36 11.40 -7.42 20.68
N THR A 37 12.56 -8.03 20.91
CA THR A 37 13.74 -7.32 21.45
C THR A 37 14.25 -6.23 20.52
N HIS A 38 14.11 -6.40 19.21
CA HIS A 38 14.51 -5.38 18.23
C HIS A 38 13.53 -4.20 18.17
N ILE A 39 12.23 -4.48 18.29
CA ILE A 39 11.14 -3.50 18.11
C ILE A 39 10.84 -2.73 19.40
N SER A 40 10.87 -3.36 20.57
CA SER A 40 10.67 -2.69 21.86
C SER A 40 11.67 -1.55 22.06
N ASN A 41 12.88 -1.68 21.50
CA ASN A 41 13.96 -0.72 21.65
C ASN A 41 13.91 0.42 20.61
N ARG A 42 13.05 0.35 19.58
CA ARG A 42 13.02 1.30 18.46
C ARG A 42 11.68 2.00 18.25
N GLY A 43 10.64 1.68 19.04
CA GLY A 43 9.34 2.36 18.93
C GLY A 43 8.60 2.17 17.60
N ILE A 44 8.91 1.08 16.90
CA ILE A 44 8.33 0.74 15.60
C ILE A 44 6.82 0.45 15.74
N SER A 45 6.04 0.73 14.69
CA SER A 45 4.58 0.55 14.69
C SER A 45 4.18 -0.90 14.97
N PHE A 46 2.98 -1.06 15.54
CA PHE A 46 2.43 -2.38 15.83
C PHE A 46 2.26 -3.26 14.57
N ASN A 47 1.88 -2.66 13.44
CA ASN A 47 1.65 -3.43 12.21
C ASN A 47 2.97 -3.85 11.54
N ASP A 48 4.04 -3.09 11.73
CA ASP A 48 5.40 -3.49 11.31
C ASP A 48 5.93 -4.72 12.08
N TYR A 49 5.56 -4.87 13.36
CA TYR A 49 5.88 -6.09 14.12
C TYR A 49 5.29 -7.35 13.47
N LEU A 50 4.03 -7.26 13.02
CA LEU A 50 3.30 -8.38 12.44
C LEU A 50 3.62 -8.65 10.97
N SER A 51 4.05 -7.66 10.22
CA SER A 51 4.47 -7.87 8.83
C SER A 51 5.87 -8.42 8.71
N LEU A 52 6.81 -7.94 9.50
CA LEU A 52 8.20 -8.33 9.37
C LEU A 52 8.50 -9.76 9.90
N SER A 53 7.45 -10.54 10.21
CA SER A 53 7.51 -11.97 10.54
C SER A 53 7.34 -12.88 9.32
N VAL A 54 7.70 -12.38 8.14
CA VAL A 54 8.04 -13.11 6.90
C VAL A 54 8.71 -14.46 7.16
N TYR A 55 9.79 -14.46 7.94
CA TYR A 55 10.59 -15.64 8.22
C TYR A 55 9.79 -16.66 9.02
N THR A 56 8.92 -16.19 9.92
CA THR A 56 7.98 -17.03 10.66
C THR A 56 6.99 -17.68 9.71
N CYS A 57 6.40 -16.94 8.77
CA CYS A 57 5.46 -17.50 7.81
C CYS A 57 6.13 -18.46 6.81
N MET A 58 7.31 -18.11 6.26
CA MET A 58 8.10 -19.00 5.41
C MET A 58 8.47 -20.29 6.14
N THR A 59 8.83 -20.19 7.43
CA THR A 59 9.10 -21.35 8.28
C THR A 59 7.85 -22.22 8.44
N ILE A 60 6.70 -21.62 8.74
CA ILE A 60 5.42 -22.36 8.81
C ILE A 60 5.10 -23.02 7.46
N SER A 61 5.36 -22.35 6.33
CA SER A 61 5.13 -22.89 4.99
C SER A 61 6.00 -24.10 4.67
N ILE A 62 7.30 -24.03 4.96
CA ILE A 62 8.23 -25.16 4.81
C ILE A 62 7.80 -26.33 5.69
N LEU A 63 7.42 -26.05 6.94
CA LEU A 63 6.99 -27.09 7.88
C LEU A 63 5.63 -27.68 7.51
N THR A 64 4.72 -26.87 6.94
CA THR A 64 3.46 -27.33 6.33
C THR A 64 3.76 -28.34 5.24
N MET A 65 4.69 -28.02 4.33
CA MET A 65 5.13 -28.92 3.27
C MET A 65 5.71 -30.22 3.82
N LEU A 66 6.68 -30.12 4.73
CA LEU A 66 7.34 -31.28 5.32
C LEU A 66 6.35 -32.19 6.04
N ASN A 67 5.40 -31.63 6.79
CA ASN A 67 4.35 -32.39 7.45
C ASN A 67 3.50 -33.15 6.41
N VAL A 68 2.96 -32.47 5.40
CA VAL A 68 2.12 -33.13 4.37
C VAL A 68 2.89 -34.27 3.68
N ILE A 69 4.12 -34.02 3.23
CA ILE A 69 4.94 -35.01 2.52
C ILE A 69 5.31 -36.19 3.43
N PHE A 70 5.70 -35.91 4.70
CA PHE A 70 6.08 -36.95 5.66
C PHE A 70 4.90 -37.87 6.02
N TYR A 71 3.71 -37.32 6.27
CA TYR A 71 2.52 -38.14 6.58
C TYR A 71 2.08 -38.97 5.39
N MET A 72 2.18 -38.41 4.19
CA MET A 72 1.89 -39.11 2.95
C MET A 72 2.89 -40.23 2.66
N ARG A 73 4.09 -40.20 3.27
CA ARG A 73 5.09 -41.27 3.14
C ARG A 73 4.90 -42.41 4.15
N LYS A 74 4.64 -42.10 5.41
CA LYS A 74 4.58 -43.12 6.49
C LYS A 74 3.22 -43.79 6.69
N SER A 75 2.14 -43.20 6.18
CA SER A 75 0.76 -43.56 6.57
C SER A 75 -0.17 -43.87 5.38
N TYR A 76 0.38 -43.89 4.15
CA TYR A 76 -0.40 -43.96 2.91
C TYR A 76 -1.28 -45.20 2.82
N ASP A 77 -0.86 -46.33 3.36
CA ASP A 77 -1.66 -47.57 3.25
C ASP A 77 -2.65 -47.68 4.41
N THR A 78 -2.21 -47.46 5.65
CA THR A 78 -3.04 -47.68 6.84
C THR A 78 -4.14 -46.63 7.01
N VAL A 79 -3.87 -45.36 6.71
CA VAL A 79 -4.87 -44.27 6.86
C VAL A 79 -5.83 -44.25 5.67
N LYS A 80 -5.35 -44.60 4.48
CA LYS A 80 -6.18 -44.70 3.28
C LYS A 80 -7.20 -45.82 3.38
N ILE A 81 -6.90 -46.92 4.08
CA ILE A 81 -7.88 -47.98 4.40
C ILE A 81 -9.06 -47.44 5.22
N LEU A 82 -8.83 -46.44 6.07
CA LEU A 82 -9.89 -45.81 6.88
C LEU A 82 -10.76 -44.83 6.05
N CYS A 83 -10.43 -44.59 4.78
CA CYS A 83 -11.09 -43.60 3.93
C CYS A 83 -12.07 -44.25 2.96
N ARG A 84 -13.22 -43.61 2.75
CA ARG A 84 -14.25 -44.08 1.80
C ARG A 84 -13.78 -44.03 0.35
N ASN A 85 -13.00 -43.02 0.00
CA ASN A 85 -12.37 -42.84 -1.32
C ASN A 85 -11.12 -41.95 -1.19
N ASN A 86 -10.36 -41.83 -2.28
CA ASN A 86 -9.14 -41.02 -2.32
C ASN A 86 -9.41 -39.51 -2.16
N PHE A 87 -10.63 -39.06 -2.50
CA PHE A 87 -11.02 -37.66 -2.33
C PHE A 87 -11.25 -37.28 -0.87
N ASP A 88 -11.91 -38.13 -0.09
CA ASP A 88 -12.09 -37.97 1.35
C ASP A 88 -10.75 -37.96 2.08
N TYR A 89 -9.79 -38.75 1.60
CA TYR A 89 -8.40 -38.75 2.09
C TYR A 89 -7.71 -37.40 1.80
N PHE A 90 -7.78 -36.91 0.57
CA PHE A 90 -7.26 -35.59 0.17
C PHE A 90 -7.84 -34.46 1.04
N LEU A 91 -9.16 -34.43 1.22
CA LEU A 91 -9.82 -33.43 2.06
C LEU A 91 -9.45 -33.59 3.54
N GLY A 92 -9.37 -34.82 4.05
CA GLY A 92 -8.97 -35.11 5.42
C GLY A 92 -7.59 -34.56 5.76
N ILE A 93 -6.61 -34.73 4.87
CA ILE A 93 -5.27 -34.15 5.00
C ILE A 93 -5.32 -32.63 4.95
N SER A 94 -5.95 -32.07 3.92
CA SER A 94 -6.02 -30.61 3.71
C SER A 94 -6.62 -29.90 4.93
N VAL A 95 -7.72 -30.44 5.48
CA VAL A 95 -8.38 -29.91 6.68
C VAL A 95 -7.50 -30.10 7.92
N ALA A 96 -6.84 -31.24 8.09
CA ALA A 96 -5.97 -31.49 9.25
C ALA A 96 -4.78 -30.53 9.30
N VAL A 97 -4.19 -30.25 8.14
CA VAL A 97 -3.04 -29.34 7.99
C VAL A 97 -3.50 -27.90 8.19
N THR A 98 -4.61 -27.49 7.57
CA THR A 98 -5.23 -26.18 7.77
C THR A 98 -5.51 -25.90 9.25
N ARG A 99 -6.04 -26.89 10.00
CA ARG A 99 -6.28 -26.76 11.45
C ARG A 99 -5.01 -26.52 12.25
N ASN A 100 -3.89 -27.13 11.87
CA ASN A 100 -2.62 -26.89 12.57
C ASN A 100 -2.01 -25.55 12.16
N ASN A 101 -2.14 -25.15 10.90
CA ASN A 101 -1.75 -23.81 10.44
C ASN A 101 -2.49 -22.74 11.23
N PHE A 102 -3.80 -22.89 11.47
CA PHE A 102 -4.56 -21.99 12.34
C PHE A 102 -3.93 -21.83 13.74
N ILE A 103 -3.48 -22.92 14.36
CA ILE A 103 -2.82 -22.88 15.68
C ILE A 103 -1.51 -22.11 15.61
N PHE A 104 -0.69 -22.37 14.59
CA PHE A 104 0.58 -21.65 14.40
C PHE A 104 0.34 -20.16 14.16
N CYS A 105 -0.67 -19.79 13.38
CA CYS A 105 -1.07 -18.41 13.15
C CYS A 105 -1.60 -17.71 14.40
N CYS A 106 -2.14 -18.44 15.38
CA CYS A 106 -2.57 -17.87 16.66
C CYS A 106 -1.39 -17.42 17.56
N ILE A 107 -0.20 -18.04 17.42
CA ILE A 107 0.96 -17.72 18.26
C ILE A 107 1.39 -16.24 18.08
N PRO A 108 1.61 -15.72 16.85
CA PRO A 108 1.89 -14.30 16.63
C PRO A 108 0.83 -13.36 17.23
N ILE A 109 -0.45 -13.72 17.18
CA ILE A 109 -1.52 -12.89 17.76
C ILE A 109 -1.35 -12.75 19.27
N ILE A 110 -1.02 -13.85 19.96
CA ILE A 110 -0.82 -13.82 21.41
C ILE A 110 0.31 -12.85 21.75
N TYR A 111 1.41 -12.89 21.00
CA TYR A 111 2.50 -11.92 21.14
C TYR A 111 2.06 -10.50 20.79
N ALA A 112 1.27 -10.32 19.73
CA ALA A 112 0.79 -9.02 19.32
C ALA A 112 -0.15 -8.38 20.36
N ILE A 113 -1.10 -9.15 20.90
CA ILE A 113 -1.98 -8.69 21.99
C ILE A 113 -1.16 -8.39 23.25
N ALA A 114 -0.20 -9.24 23.60
CA ALA A 114 0.69 -8.99 24.74
C ALA A 114 1.50 -7.69 24.56
N TYR A 115 2.06 -7.47 23.37
CA TYR A 115 2.84 -6.28 23.03
C TYR A 115 1.99 -5.01 23.06
N SER A 116 0.84 -5.01 22.38
CA SER A 116 -0.08 -3.86 22.37
C SER A 116 -0.65 -3.54 23.75
N SER A 117 -0.86 -4.54 24.60
CA SER A 117 -1.22 -4.34 26.01
C SER A 117 -0.08 -3.70 26.82
N LEU A 118 1.17 -4.09 26.57
CA LEU A 118 2.33 -3.56 27.31
C LEU A 118 2.65 -2.11 26.92
N ILE A 119 2.47 -1.76 25.63
CA ILE A 119 2.74 -0.41 25.11
C ILE A 119 1.50 0.51 25.22
N ARG A 120 0.39 0.03 25.78
CA ARG A 120 -0.87 0.77 25.92
C ARG A 120 -1.42 1.30 24.58
N THR A 121 -1.04 0.66 23.48
CA THR A 121 -1.51 0.98 22.11
C THR A 121 -2.67 0.10 21.68
N LEU A 122 -3.17 -0.79 22.57
CA LEU A 122 -4.31 -1.65 22.30
C LEU A 122 -5.57 -0.80 22.04
N SER A 123 -5.87 -0.60 20.77
CA SER A 123 -7.08 0.06 20.28
C SER A 123 -7.92 -0.92 19.47
N ILE A 124 -9.21 -0.59 19.27
CA ILE A 124 -10.08 -1.40 18.41
C ILE A 124 -9.56 -1.48 16.96
N VAL A 125 -8.87 -0.43 16.51
CA VAL A 125 -8.20 -0.35 15.22
C VAL A 125 -7.07 -1.39 15.15
N THR A 126 -6.20 -1.41 16.15
CA THR A 126 -5.10 -2.39 16.28
C THR A 126 -5.62 -3.82 16.25
N ILE A 127 -6.71 -4.11 16.96
CA ILE A 127 -7.35 -5.44 16.99
C ILE A 127 -7.89 -5.82 15.60
N LYS A 128 -8.60 -4.89 14.94
CA LYS A 128 -9.13 -5.08 13.59
C LYS A 128 -8.02 -5.38 12.59
N SER A 129 -6.94 -4.60 12.60
CA SER A 129 -5.77 -4.81 11.73
C SER A 129 -5.07 -6.15 12.02
N THR A 130 -4.93 -6.53 13.29
CA THR A 130 -4.38 -7.85 13.69
C THR A 130 -5.20 -9.01 13.13
N ILE A 131 -6.53 -8.97 13.30
CA ILE A 131 -7.44 -10.02 12.80
C ILE A 131 -7.37 -10.08 11.28
N PHE A 132 -7.31 -8.92 10.62
CA PHE A 132 -7.20 -8.86 9.18
C PHE A 132 -5.90 -9.49 8.67
N ILE A 133 -4.76 -9.16 9.28
CA ILE A 133 -3.45 -9.76 8.96
C ILE A 133 -3.50 -11.27 9.20
N LEU A 134 -4.07 -11.72 10.32
CA LEU A 134 -4.22 -13.14 10.61
C LEU A 134 -4.97 -13.86 9.49
N ILE A 135 -6.13 -13.35 9.10
CA ILE A 135 -7.02 -14.04 8.17
C ILE A 135 -6.43 -14.00 6.75
N PHE A 136 -6.16 -12.81 6.24
CA PHE A 136 -5.85 -12.60 4.83
C PHE A 136 -4.38 -12.77 4.50
N GLU A 137 -3.49 -12.53 5.46
CA GLU A 137 -2.06 -12.67 5.22
C GLU A 137 -1.52 -13.99 5.70
N TRP A 138 -1.94 -14.51 6.85
CA TRP A 138 -1.35 -15.73 7.41
C TRP A 138 -2.17 -16.96 7.05
N PHE A 139 -3.41 -16.99 7.51
CA PHE A 139 -4.24 -18.18 7.48
C PHE A 139 -4.68 -18.55 6.07
N LEU A 140 -5.14 -17.58 5.28
CA LEU A 140 -5.59 -17.82 3.91
C LEU A 140 -4.45 -18.35 3.01
N PRO A 141 -3.26 -17.71 2.94
CA PRO A 141 -2.14 -18.24 2.16
C PRO A 141 -1.67 -19.62 2.61
N LEU A 142 -1.56 -19.86 3.92
CA LEU A 142 -1.18 -21.18 4.46
C LEU A 142 -2.24 -22.25 4.18
N THR A 143 -3.51 -21.88 4.10
CA THR A 143 -4.60 -22.78 3.71
C THR A 143 -4.49 -23.13 2.23
N ILE A 144 -4.29 -22.13 1.37
CA ILE A 144 -4.09 -22.33 -0.09
C ILE A 144 -2.88 -23.24 -0.32
N LEU A 145 -1.76 -22.95 0.33
CA LEU A 145 -0.56 -23.78 0.28
C LEU A 145 -0.85 -25.24 0.71
N SER A 146 -1.58 -25.43 1.80
CA SER A 146 -1.93 -26.78 2.28
C SER A 146 -2.74 -27.58 1.26
N ILE A 147 -3.67 -26.94 0.55
CA ILE A 147 -4.51 -27.55 -0.49
C ILE A 147 -3.64 -27.93 -1.69
N VAL A 148 -2.74 -27.04 -2.13
CA VAL A 148 -1.83 -27.29 -3.27
C VAL A 148 -0.90 -28.45 -2.99
N ILE A 149 -0.23 -28.44 -1.83
CA ILE A 149 0.73 -29.52 -1.47
C ILE A 149 -0.01 -30.84 -1.28
N SER A 150 -1.22 -30.82 -0.68
CA SER A 150 -2.06 -32.01 -0.55
C SER A 150 -2.48 -32.56 -1.92
N PHE A 151 -2.83 -31.68 -2.86
CA PHE A 151 -3.18 -32.04 -4.23
C PHE A 151 -1.99 -32.72 -4.94
N ILE A 152 -0.82 -32.07 -4.95
CA ILE A 152 0.42 -32.62 -5.53
C ILE A 152 0.72 -33.98 -4.89
N SER A 153 0.61 -34.08 -3.58
CA SER A 153 0.97 -35.29 -2.82
C SER A 153 0.07 -36.49 -3.10
N VAL A 154 -1.22 -36.27 -3.36
CA VAL A 154 -2.21 -37.33 -3.65
C VAL A 154 -2.17 -37.74 -5.12
N ILE A 155 -1.97 -36.79 -6.04
CA ILE A 155 -2.02 -37.06 -7.49
C ILE A 155 -0.70 -37.64 -8.01
N ILE A 156 0.43 -37.11 -7.55
CA ILE A 156 1.75 -37.58 -7.94
C ILE A 156 2.13 -38.75 -7.03
N ASN A 157 2.60 -39.86 -7.60
CA ASN A 157 3.08 -41.00 -6.82
C ASN A 157 4.60 -40.94 -6.55
N ASN A 158 5.40 -40.41 -7.49
CA ASN A 158 6.85 -40.34 -7.36
C ASN A 158 7.28 -39.32 -6.29
N LEU A 159 8.04 -39.78 -5.28
CA LEU A 159 8.47 -38.95 -4.14
C LEU A 159 9.34 -37.77 -4.56
N ILE A 160 10.30 -37.99 -5.46
CA ILE A 160 11.20 -36.93 -5.94
C ILE A 160 10.36 -35.85 -6.63
N LEU A 161 9.46 -36.26 -7.52
CA LEU A 161 8.59 -35.32 -8.23
C LEU A 161 7.65 -34.55 -7.29
N LYS A 162 7.11 -35.19 -6.23
CA LYS A 162 6.31 -34.51 -5.20
C LYS A 162 7.10 -33.42 -4.49
N ILE A 163 8.33 -33.74 -4.06
CA ILE A 163 9.21 -32.80 -3.36
C ILE A 163 9.57 -31.65 -4.29
N THR A 164 10.04 -31.96 -5.51
CA THR A 164 10.43 -30.93 -6.49
C THR A 164 9.27 -30.00 -6.81
N LEU A 165 8.08 -30.51 -7.12
CA LEU A 165 6.92 -29.66 -7.44
C LEU A 165 6.45 -28.83 -6.24
N SER A 166 6.46 -29.40 -5.03
CA SER A 166 6.08 -28.66 -3.82
C SER A 166 7.09 -27.56 -3.49
N SER A 167 8.39 -27.84 -3.65
CA SER A 167 9.46 -26.86 -3.46
C SER A 167 9.44 -25.76 -4.52
N VAL A 168 9.18 -26.09 -5.79
CA VAL A 168 9.01 -25.10 -6.87
C VAL A 168 7.80 -24.22 -6.60
N PHE A 169 6.67 -24.80 -6.18
CA PHE A 169 5.50 -24.02 -5.81
C PHE A 169 5.80 -23.09 -4.62
N LEU A 170 6.42 -23.61 -3.56
CA LEU A 170 6.87 -22.78 -2.44
C LEU A 170 7.76 -21.63 -2.91
N TYR A 171 8.74 -21.90 -3.77
CA TYR A 171 9.64 -20.89 -4.31
C TYR A 171 8.88 -19.80 -5.08
N LEU A 172 8.00 -20.17 -6.01
CA LEU A 172 7.18 -19.22 -6.79
C LEU A 172 6.25 -18.40 -5.88
N THR A 173 5.68 -19.02 -4.85
CA THR A 173 4.78 -18.33 -3.91
C THR A 173 5.49 -17.45 -2.89
N SER A 174 6.81 -17.58 -2.72
CA SER A 174 7.56 -16.94 -1.62
C SER A 174 8.62 -15.94 -2.07
N THR A 175 8.95 -15.88 -3.37
CA THR A 175 10.07 -15.06 -3.84
C THR A 175 9.64 -13.82 -4.61
N LYS A 176 9.77 -12.66 -3.94
CA LYS A 176 9.90 -11.34 -4.61
C LYS A 176 11.20 -11.23 -5.43
N MET A 177 12.15 -12.16 -5.24
CA MET A 177 13.41 -12.20 -5.98
C MET A 177 13.23 -12.53 -7.47
N LEU A 178 12.19 -13.28 -7.86
CA LEU A 178 12.02 -13.66 -9.26
C LEU A 178 11.76 -12.44 -10.16
N ASP A 179 10.92 -11.50 -9.72
CA ASP A 179 10.62 -10.26 -10.44
C ASP A 179 11.88 -9.40 -10.65
N ARG A 180 12.80 -9.39 -9.69
CA ARG A 180 14.04 -8.59 -9.75
C ARG A 180 15.16 -9.30 -10.51
N VAL A 181 15.25 -10.62 -10.43
CA VAL A 181 16.24 -11.41 -11.18
C VAL A 181 15.93 -11.41 -12.68
N ILE A 182 14.65 -11.37 -13.04
CA ILE A 182 14.21 -11.45 -14.44
C ILE A 182 13.99 -10.05 -15.08
N ASP A 183 13.99 -8.96 -14.29
CA ASP A 183 13.75 -7.57 -14.75
C ASP A 183 12.51 -7.48 -15.68
N ILE A 184 11.37 -7.95 -15.16
CA ILE A 184 10.15 -8.04 -15.94
C ILE A 184 9.58 -6.64 -16.16
N LYS A 185 9.77 -6.11 -17.38
CA LYS A 185 9.27 -4.78 -17.80
C LYS A 185 7.81 -4.78 -18.21
N GLU A 186 7.31 -5.93 -18.65
CA GLU A 186 5.94 -6.07 -19.14
C GLU A 186 4.94 -6.11 -17.97
N PRO A 187 3.99 -5.16 -17.87
CA PRO A 187 3.05 -5.06 -16.74
C PRO A 187 2.23 -6.33 -16.52
N PHE A 188 1.89 -7.05 -17.59
CA PHE A 188 1.13 -8.30 -17.51
C PHE A 188 1.85 -9.40 -16.76
N PHE A 189 3.13 -9.62 -17.06
CA PHE A 189 3.92 -10.64 -16.37
C PHE A 189 4.15 -10.25 -14.90
N LYS A 190 4.34 -8.95 -14.63
CA LYS A 190 4.46 -8.46 -13.25
C LYS A 190 3.19 -8.72 -12.44
N ALA A 191 2.00 -8.43 -12.99
CA ALA A 191 0.73 -8.76 -12.35
C ALA A 191 0.54 -10.29 -12.17
N LEU A 192 0.96 -11.09 -13.16
CA LEU A 192 0.89 -12.54 -13.08
C LEU A 192 1.74 -13.10 -11.95
N PHE A 193 3.01 -12.69 -11.84
CA PHE A 193 3.90 -13.14 -10.75
C PHE A 193 3.44 -12.64 -9.39
N LYS A 194 2.92 -11.41 -9.35
CA LYS A 194 2.23 -10.86 -8.18
C LYS A 194 1.11 -11.80 -7.70
N SER A 195 0.20 -12.18 -8.59
CA SER A 195 -0.94 -13.04 -8.26
C SER A 195 -0.57 -14.46 -7.81
N LEU A 196 0.62 -14.93 -8.17
CA LEU A 196 1.18 -16.22 -7.73
C LEU A 196 1.85 -16.12 -6.35
N ASN A 197 2.27 -14.93 -5.93
CA ASN A 197 2.89 -14.69 -4.64
C ASN A 197 1.82 -14.54 -3.54
N ILE A 198 1.34 -15.66 -3.02
CA ILE A 198 0.32 -15.66 -1.95
C ILE A 198 0.81 -15.05 -0.62
N PHE A 199 2.11 -14.77 -0.45
CA PHE A 199 2.72 -14.18 0.76
C PHE A 199 3.23 -12.75 0.55
N GLU A 200 2.88 -12.10 -0.56
CA GLU A 200 3.48 -10.84 -1.01
C GLU A 200 3.37 -9.69 0.00
N ASP A 201 2.22 -9.58 0.66
CA ASP A 201 1.90 -8.53 1.64
C ASP A 201 2.57 -8.77 3.00
N GLN A 202 3.05 -9.98 3.26
CA GLN A 202 3.84 -10.24 4.45
C GLN A 202 5.31 -9.87 4.26
N SER A 203 5.86 -9.97 3.05
CA SER A 203 7.22 -10.49 2.98
C SER A 203 8.35 -9.46 2.99
N TYR A 204 8.21 -8.22 2.51
CA TYR A 204 9.39 -7.32 2.43
C TYR A 204 9.02 -5.83 2.33
N ALA A 205 7.84 -5.45 2.80
CA ALA A 205 7.34 -4.10 2.67
C ALA A 205 7.47 -3.33 3.99
N TYR A 206 8.28 -2.28 4.00
CA TYR A 206 8.00 -1.17 4.91
C TYR A 206 6.57 -0.73 4.62
N TYR A 207 5.77 -0.60 5.67
CA TYR A 207 4.42 -0.10 5.53
C TYR A 207 4.50 1.24 4.80
N SER A 208 3.47 1.60 4.04
CA SER A 208 3.29 3.01 3.77
C SER A 208 3.07 3.64 5.14
N ASP A 209 4.11 4.26 5.69
CA ASP A 209 4.15 4.81 7.06
C ASP A 209 3.02 5.86 7.30
N PHE A 210 2.21 6.20 6.29
CA PHE A 210 1.12 7.18 6.36
C PHE A 210 -0.27 6.57 6.44
N VAL A 211 -0.54 5.57 5.61
CA VAL A 211 -1.92 5.18 5.34
C VAL A 211 -2.27 3.89 6.08
N GLY A 212 -1.30 3.27 6.74
CA GLY A 212 -1.46 1.95 7.30
C GLY A 212 -1.81 0.96 6.19
N LYS A 213 -2.79 0.08 6.46
CA LYS A 213 -3.17 -0.96 5.49
C LYS A 213 -4.25 -0.47 4.53
N VAL A 214 -3.82 -0.26 3.29
CA VAL A 214 -4.70 0.01 2.15
C VAL A 214 -5.54 -1.22 1.82
N ASN A 215 -6.87 -1.09 1.87
CA ASN A 215 -7.81 -2.11 1.39
C ASN A 215 -8.52 -1.63 0.11
N ASN A 216 -7.80 -1.63 -1.01
CA ASN A 216 -8.33 -1.22 -2.30
C ASN A 216 -8.83 -2.43 -3.13
N SER A 217 -9.47 -2.15 -4.27
CA SER A 217 -9.99 -3.20 -5.15
C SER A 217 -8.90 -4.12 -5.71
N ALA A 218 -7.69 -3.59 -5.96
CA ALA A 218 -6.56 -4.38 -6.42
C ALA A 218 -6.15 -5.43 -5.37
N TYR A 219 -6.03 -5.03 -4.10
CA TYR A 219 -5.74 -5.93 -2.99
C TYR A 219 -6.77 -7.08 -2.87
N VAL A 220 -8.05 -6.78 -3.06
CA VAL A 220 -9.11 -7.80 -3.02
C VAL A 220 -8.96 -8.80 -4.18
N ILE A 221 -8.66 -8.32 -5.40
CA ILE A 221 -8.42 -9.18 -6.57
C ILE A 221 -7.22 -10.10 -6.32
N ASP A 222 -6.14 -9.56 -5.75
CA ASP A 222 -4.93 -10.29 -5.42
C ASP A 222 -5.18 -11.47 -4.47
N LYS A 223 -6.18 -11.38 -3.57
CA LYS A 223 -6.59 -12.50 -2.70
C LYS A 223 -7.62 -13.44 -3.33
N ILE A 224 -8.48 -12.94 -4.23
CA ILE A 224 -9.49 -13.75 -4.93
C ILE A 224 -8.82 -14.75 -5.87
N ILE A 225 -7.82 -14.32 -6.64
CA ILE A 225 -7.13 -15.16 -7.63
C ILE A 225 -6.60 -16.49 -7.03
N PRO A 226 -5.75 -16.48 -6.00
CA PRO A 226 -5.21 -17.71 -5.42
C PRO A 226 -6.26 -18.51 -4.63
N THR A 227 -7.32 -17.87 -4.14
CA THR A 227 -8.47 -18.55 -3.54
C THR A 227 -9.24 -19.36 -4.58
N LEU A 228 -9.51 -18.77 -5.75
CA LEU A 228 -10.13 -19.47 -6.89
C LEU A 228 -9.26 -20.62 -7.37
N PHE A 229 -7.93 -20.46 -7.35
CA PHE A 229 -7.00 -21.54 -7.66
C PHE A 229 -7.18 -22.74 -6.72
N ALA A 230 -7.23 -22.51 -5.40
CA ALA A 230 -7.42 -23.57 -4.42
C ALA A 230 -8.79 -24.28 -4.60
N ILE A 231 -9.86 -23.53 -4.85
CA ILE A 231 -11.19 -24.10 -5.15
C ILE A 231 -11.14 -24.96 -6.42
N THR A 232 -10.46 -24.48 -7.45
CA THR A 232 -10.27 -25.22 -8.71
C THR A 232 -9.55 -26.55 -8.46
N LEU A 233 -8.49 -26.56 -7.64
CA LEU A 233 -7.79 -27.78 -7.27
C LEU A 233 -8.69 -28.77 -6.52
N ILE A 234 -9.56 -28.31 -5.61
CA ILE A 234 -10.51 -29.18 -4.92
C ILE A 234 -11.50 -29.80 -5.92
N ILE A 235 -12.02 -29.03 -6.87
CA ILE A 235 -12.96 -29.52 -7.91
C ILE A 235 -12.26 -30.53 -8.81
N VAL A 236 -11.03 -30.22 -9.27
CA VAL A 236 -10.23 -31.12 -10.11
C VAL A 236 -9.91 -32.42 -9.36
N ALA A 237 -9.51 -32.34 -8.07
CA ALA A 237 -9.29 -33.51 -7.23
C ALA A 237 -10.55 -34.38 -7.12
N TYR A 238 -11.72 -33.78 -6.92
CA TYR A 238 -13.00 -34.49 -6.87
C TYR A 238 -13.30 -35.24 -8.19
N LEU A 239 -13.02 -34.60 -9.33
CA LEU A 239 -13.30 -35.17 -10.64
C LEU A 239 -12.33 -36.31 -11.00
N ILE A 240 -11.04 -36.18 -10.66
CA ILE A 240 -10.01 -37.19 -10.94
C ILE A 240 -10.13 -38.37 -9.98
N LEU A 241 -10.26 -38.12 -8.68
CA LEU A 241 -10.15 -39.16 -7.63
C LEU A 241 -11.42 -39.99 -7.42
N ASN A 242 -12.56 -39.58 -7.98
CA ASN A 242 -13.81 -40.35 -8.00
C ASN A 242 -14.10 -41.02 -9.36
N ASP A 243 -13.04 -41.24 -10.14
CA ASP A 243 -12.87 -42.20 -11.24
C ASP A 243 -14.10 -42.55 -12.09
N ILE A 244 -14.50 -41.63 -12.97
CA ILE A 244 -15.42 -41.91 -14.08
C ILE A 244 -14.87 -41.23 -15.32
N ARG A 245 -14.46 -41.99 -16.35
CA ARG A 245 -13.79 -41.49 -17.58
C ARG A 245 -14.44 -40.24 -18.22
N LYS A 246 -15.76 -40.07 -18.12
CA LYS A 246 -16.49 -38.86 -18.56
C LYS A 246 -16.17 -37.56 -17.78
N LYS A 247 -15.40 -37.64 -16.69
CA LYS A 247 -15.04 -36.50 -15.82
C LYS A 247 -13.67 -35.88 -16.14
N GLN A 248 -12.80 -36.53 -16.92
CA GLN A 248 -11.52 -35.94 -17.36
C GLN A 248 -11.74 -34.72 -18.28
N ILE A 249 -12.73 -34.80 -19.18
CA ILE A 249 -13.16 -33.66 -19.99
C ILE A 249 -13.74 -32.56 -19.10
N LYS A 250 -14.49 -32.90 -18.05
CA LYS A 250 -15.01 -31.92 -17.08
C LYS A 250 -13.91 -31.24 -16.28
N SER A 251 -12.86 -31.96 -15.87
CA SER A 251 -11.71 -31.34 -15.21
C SER A 251 -10.95 -30.42 -16.15
N LEU A 252 -10.81 -30.79 -17.42
CA LEU A 252 -10.22 -29.92 -18.43
C LEU A 252 -11.05 -28.64 -18.63
N ILE A 253 -12.38 -28.75 -18.73
CA ILE A 253 -13.28 -27.60 -18.82
C ILE A 253 -13.10 -26.69 -17.60
N VAL A 254 -13.06 -27.24 -16.38
CA VAL A 254 -12.86 -26.46 -15.15
C VAL A 254 -11.51 -25.73 -15.18
N ILE A 255 -10.44 -26.39 -15.63
CA ILE A 255 -9.11 -25.77 -15.77
C ILE A 255 -9.16 -24.64 -16.81
N VAL A 256 -9.78 -24.86 -17.96
CA VAL A 256 -9.90 -23.84 -19.01
C VAL A 256 -10.70 -22.63 -18.52
N VAL A 257 -11.83 -22.85 -17.86
CA VAL A 257 -12.65 -21.77 -17.27
C VAL A 257 -11.85 -21.00 -16.23
N TYR A 258 -11.11 -21.70 -15.35
CA TYR A 258 -10.23 -21.06 -14.39
C TYR A 258 -9.14 -20.24 -15.09
N SER A 259 -8.49 -20.77 -16.14
CA SER A 259 -7.45 -20.04 -16.87
C SER A 259 -7.99 -18.77 -17.52
N ILE A 260 -9.19 -18.81 -18.10
CA ILE A 260 -9.84 -17.61 -18.67
C ILE A 260 -10.12 -16.57 -17.58
N LEU A 261 -10.67 -17.00 -16.43
CA LEU A 261 -10.92 -16.13 -15.28
C LEU A 261 -9.62 -15.55 -14.71
N PHE A 262 -8.58 -16.38 -14.59
CA PHE A 262 -7.26 -16.00 -14.11
C PHE A 262 -6.64 -14.92 -14.98
N ILE A 263 -6.67 -15.10 -16.31
CA ILE A 263 -6.17 -14.10 -17.26
C ILE A 263 -7.01 -12.82 -17.16
N GLY A 264 -8.34 -12.92 -17.16
CA GLY A 264 -9.23 -11.76 -17.07
C GLY A 264 -9.04 -10.95 -15.79
N LEU A 265 -8.91 -11.60 -14.64
CA LEU A 265 -8.65 -10.93 -13.36
C LEU A 265 -7.27 -10.26 -13.31
N ASN A 266 -6.24 -10.89 -13.89
CA ASN A 266 -4.92 -10.26 -14.02
C ASN A 266 -4.96 -9.01 -14.91
N TYR A 267 -5.70 -9.04 -16.03
CA TYR A 267 -5.91 -7.85 -16.86
C TYR A 267 -6.58 -6.71 -16.08
N ILE A 268 -7.61 -7.02 -15.30
CA ILE A 268 -8.28 -6.01 -14.45
C ILE A 268 -7.30 -5.45 -13.39
N SER A 269 -6.43 -6.29 -12.81
CA SER A 269 -5.44 -5.86 -11.81
C SER A 269 -4.40 -4.88 -12.39
N ILE A 270 -4.00 -5.08 -13.67
CA ILE A 270 -3.08 -4.18 -14.39
C ILE A 270 -3.68 -2.77 -14.53
N ASP A 271 -4.95 -2.67 -14.94
CA ASP A 271 -5.61 -1.37 -15.09
C ASP A 271 -5.74 -0.63 -13.76
N MET A 272 -5.82 -1.37 -12.65
CA MET A 272 -5.98 -0.81 -11.30
C MET A 272 -4.67 -0.45 -10.60
N SER A 273 -3.51 -0.82 -11.15
CA SER A 273 -2.22 -0.69 -10.46
C SER A 273 -1.11 -0.27 -11.41
N THR A 274 -0.41 0.81 -11.09
CA THR A 274 0.75 1.26 -11.89
C THR A 274 2.03 0.98 -11.13
N TYR A 275 2.94 0.21 -11.73
CA TYR A 275 4.24 -0.08 -11.13
C TYR A 275 5.28 0.94 -11.59
N ARG A 276 5.96 1.60 -10.65
CA ARG A 276 7.04 2.53 -10.96
C ARG A 276 8.24 2.30 -10.06
N ASP A 277 9.43 2.40 -10.67
CA ASP A 277 10.69 2.42 -9.93
C ASP A 277 10.80 3.69 -9.09
N GLU A 278 11.57 3.60 -8.02
CA GLU A 278 11.59 4.54 -6.90
C GLU A 278 12.02 5.97 -7.28
N GLU A 279 12.61 6.17 -8.46
CA GLU A 279 13.37 7.39 -8.80
C GLU A 279 12.71 8.36 -9.80
N ARG A 280 11.60 8.04 -10.47
CA ARG A 280 10.92 9.06 -11.32
C ARG A 280 10.09 10.02 -10.47
N SER A 281 10.76 10.99 -9.86
CA SER A 281 10.12 12.24 -9.44
C SER A 281 9.60 12.94 -10.69
N TYR A 282 8.31 13.27 -10.71
CA TYR A 282 7.72 14.10 -11.75
C TYR A 282 8.48 15.44 -11.93
N GLY A 283 9.14 15.93 -10.87
CA GLY A 283 10.03 17.09 -10.91
C GLY A 283 11.22 16.94 -11.87
N GLU A 284 11.73 15.73 -12.11
CA GLU A 284 12.78 15.52 -13.12
C GLU A 284 12.26 15.57 -14.56
N TYR A 285 11.03 15.09 -14.78
CA TYR A 285 10.38 15.19 -16.09
C TYR A 285 10.05 16.66 -16.41
N LEU A 286 9.52 17.39 -15.43
CA LEU A 286 9.28 18.84 -15.51
C LEU A 286 10.53 19.64 -15.88
N LYS A 287 11.67 19.33 -15.25
CA LYS A 287 12.95 20.00 -15.54
C LYS A 287 13.45 19.74 -16.97
N LYS A 288 13.09 18.60 -17.57
CA LYS A 288 13.46 18.23 -18.95
C LYS A 288 12.46 18.72 -19.99
N SER A 289 11.21 18.95 -19.61
CA SER A 289 10.17 19.47 -20.49
C SER A 289 10.24 21.01 -20.54
N ASN A 290 10.58 21.57 -21.70
CA ASN A 290 10.54 23.02 -21.99
C ASN A 290 9.08 23.54 -22.02
N ILE A 291 8.43 23.62 -20.86
CA ILE A 291 7.07 24.15 -20.72
C ILE A 291 7.17 25.49 -19.98
N SER A 292 7.72 26.52 -20.63
CA SER A 292 8.03 27.81 -19.99
C SER A 292 7.04 28.93 -20.24
N ASP A 293 6.15 28.77 -21.22
CA ASP A 293 5.47 29.93 -21.81
C ASP A 293 4.14 30.27 -21.11
N ILE A 294 3.71 29.44 -20.16
CA ILE A 294 2.43 29.56 -19.47
C ILE A 294 2.62 29.43 -17.95
N LYS A 295 1.87 30.23 -17.19
CA LYS A 295 1.73 30.08 -15.74
C LYS A 295 0.29 29.72 -15.35
N ILE A 296 0.13 28.83 -14.37
CA ILE A 296 -1.18 28.60 -13.75
C ILE A 296 -1.36 29.62 -12.63
N LYS A 297 -2.46 30.37 -12.64
CA LYS A 297 -2.85 31.27 -11.55
C LYS A 297 -3.64 30.56 -10.46
N SER A 298 -4.58 29.69 -10.86
CA SER A 298 -5.44 29.02 -9.91
C SER A 298 -5.99 27.69 -10.41
N HIS A 299 -6.31 26.81 -9.45
CA HIS A 299 -7.11 25.61 -9.63
C HIS A 299 -8.36 25.66 -8.74
N ASP A 300 -9.52 25.36 -9.31
CA ASP A 300 -10.76 25.05 -8.58
C ASP A 300 -11.16 23.61 -8.88
N MET A 301 -10.87 22.73 -7.92
CA MET A 301 -10.97 21.28 -8.07
C MET A 301 -12.16 20.72 -7.30
N LYS A 302 -12.92 19.87 -7.97
CA LYS A 302 -13.88 18.96 -7.37
C LYS A 302 -13.39 17.52 -7.54
N ILE A 303 -13.09 16.88 -6.42
CA ILE A 303 -12.43 15.57 -6.37
C ILE A 303 -13.35 14.53 -5.75
N ASP A 304 -13.49 13.39 -6.43
CA ASP A 304 -14.15 12.20 -5.94
C ASP A 304 -13.18 11.02 -5.94
N PHE A 305 -12.48 10.82 -4.82
CA PHE A 305 -11.57 9.70 -4.61
C PHE A 305 -12.38 8.40 -4.39
N LYS A 306 -12.87 7.78 -5.47
CA LYS A 306 -13.41 6.42 -5.47
C LYS A 306 -12.30 5.41 -5.80
N SER A 307 -12.64 4.16 -6.14
CA SER A 307 -11.67 3.20 -6.66
C SER A 307 -10.99 3.72 -7.93
N LYS A 308 -11.78 4.21 -8.90
CA LYS A 308 -11.31 5.09 -9.98
C LYS A 308 -11.62 6.53 -9.58
N SER A 309 -10.58 7.32 -9.33
CA SER A 309 -10.73 8.71 -8.93
C SER A 309 -11.24 9.54 -10.10
N ASN A 310 -12.19 10.44 -9.85
CA ASN A 310 -12.70 11.39 -10.83
C ASN A 310 -12.41 12.81 -10.35
N ILE A 311 -11.77 13.61 -11.20
CA ILE A 311 -11.41 14.98 -10.90
C ILE A 311 -11.96 15.89 -11.99
N LYS A 312 -12.64 16.95 -11.55
CA LYS A 312 -12.99 18.10 -12.38
C LYS A 312 -12.16 19.26 -11.88
N ASP A 313 -11.37 19.85 -12.75
CA ASP A 313 -10.49 20.95 -12.43
C ASP A 313 -10.76 22.12 -13.36
N ARG A 314 -10.98 23.29 -12.78
CA ARG A 314 -11.07 24.55 -13.51
C ARG A 314 -9.78 25.33 -13.28
N ILE A 315 -9.02 25.50 -14.34
CA ILE A 315 -7.67 26.06 -14.33
C ILE A 315 -7.70 27.43 -14.98
N VAL A 316 -7.11 28.42 -14.32
CA VAL A 316 -6.86 29.74 -14.91
C VAL A 316 -5.39 29.82 -15.29
N LEU A 317 -5.12 29.96 -16.58
CA LEU A 317 -3.78 30.05 -17.16
C LEU A 317 -3.50 31.48 -17.62
N LEU A 318 -2.25 31.91 -17.51
CA LEU A 318 -1.73 33.18 -18.00
C LEU A 318 -0.65 32.91 -19.06
N ASN A 319 -0.77 33.54 -20.22
CA ASN A 319 0.32 33.59 -21.19
C ASN A 319 1.45 34.47 -20.65
N THR A 320 2.64 33.90 -20.51
CA THR A 320 3.84 34.60 -20.07
C THR A 320 4.91 34.75 -21.15
N SER A 321 4.69 34.21 -22.35
CA SER A 321 5.55 34.50 -23.50
C SER A 321 5.31 35.90 -24.03
N ASN A 322 6.30 36.41 -24.77
CA ASN A 322 6.18 37.66 -25.53
C ASN A 322 5.45 37.46 -26.87
N GLU A 323 5.03 36.23 -27.16
CA GLU A 323 4.37 35.82 -28.40
C GLU A 323 2.97 35.26 -28.11
N GLU A 324 2.11 35.33 -29.12
CA GLU A 324 0.81 34.67 -29.15
C GLU A 324 0.99 33.14 -29.09
N LEU A 325 0.18 32.48 -28.24
CA LEU A 325 0.20 31.03 -28.10
C LEU A 325 -1.02 30.42 -28.77
N THR A 326 -0.81 29.49 -29.69
CA THR A 326 -1.89 28.65 -30.24
C THR A 326 -2.06 27.34 -29.50
N ASN A 327 -1.02 26.88 -28.79
CA ASN A 327 -1.02 25.60 -28.10
C ASN A 327 -0.62 25.77 -26.63
N ILE A 328 -1.28 25.03 -25.76
CA ILE A 328 -1.00 24.97 -24.33
C ILE A 328 -0.48 23.59 -23.98
N ASN A 329 0.73 23.54 -23.41
CA ASN A 329 1.33 22.32 -22.92
C ASN A 329 1.21 22.25 -21.40
N MET A 330 0.63 21.16 -20.91
CA MET A 330 0.53 20.84 -19.49
C MET A 330 0.95 19.40 -19.28
N ILE A 331 1.20 19.03 -18.04
CA ILE A 331 1.49 17.64 -17.70
C ILE A 331 0.44 17.11 -16.74
N LEU A 332 -0.07 15.93 -17.06
CA LEU A 332 -0.94 15.12 -16.24
C LEU A 332 -0.50 13.67 -16.42
N ASP A 333 -0.35 12.96 -15.31
CA ASP A 333 0.20 11.61 -15.30
C ASP A 333 -0.54 10.66 -16.26
N GLU A 334 0.19 9.75 -16.90
CA GLU A 334 -0.36 8.80 -17.86
C GLU A 334 -1.54 7.96 -17.29
N ILE A 335 -1.60 7.76 -15.97
CA ILE A 335 -2.68 7.02 -15.29
C ILE A 335 -4.09 7.63 -15.45
N PHE A 336 -4.19 8.89 -15.89
CA PHE A 336 -5.47 9.60 -16.02
C PHE A 336 -6.01 9.65 -17.45
N ASP A 337 -7.17 9.06 -17.67
CA ASP A 337 -7.93 9.25 -18.91
C ASP A 337 -8.65 10.60 -18.87
N ILE A 338 -8.39 11.46 -19.87
CA ILE A 338 -9.07 12.76 -19.99
C ILE A 338 -10.38 12.55 -20.75
N LYS A 339 -11.52 12.91 -20.13
CA LYS A 339 -12.84 12.83 -20.75
C LYS A 339 -13.07 13.98 -21.71
N TYR A 340 -12.75 15.20 -21.28
CA TYR A 340 -12.83 16.40 -22.11
C TYR A 340 -11.95 17.52 -21.54
N ILE A 341 -11.62 18.46 -22.43
CA ILE A 341 -11.07 19.77 -22.09
C ILE A 341 -11.98 20.81 -22.73
N LYS A 342 -12.45 21.77 -21.93
CA LYS A 342 -13.24 22.91 -22.40
C LYS A 342 -12.49 24.21 -22.22
N VAL A 343 -12.65 25.10 -23.18
CA VAL A 343 -12.18 26.48 -23.11
C VAL A 343 -13.39 27.37 -23.34
N ASN A 344 -13.65 28.29 -22.41
CA ASN A 344 -14.83 29.16 -22.46
C ASN A 344 -16.14 28.38 -22.70
N SER A 345 -16.29 27.22 -22.04
CA SER A 345 -17.41 26.27 -22.17
C SER A 345 -17.50 25.45 -23.48
N GLU A 346 -16.58 25.61 -24.43
CA GLU A 346 -16.53 24.81 -25.65
C GLU A 346 -15.51 23.67 -25.59
N ASN A 347 -15.87 22.48 -26.06
CA ASN A 347 -14.93 21.36 -26.13
C ASN A 347 -13.82 21.63 -27.15
N ILE A 348 -12.58 21.41 -26.74
CA ILE A 348 -11.39 21.58 -27.57
C ILE A 348 -10.70 20.23 -27.82
N LYS A 349 -10.07 20.10 -28.98
CA LYS A 349 -9.23 18.95 -29.31
C LYS A 349 -7.91 19.04 -28.55
N PHE A 350 -7.52 17.93 -27.95
CA PHE A 350 -6.25 17.80 -27.26
C PHE A 350 -5.55 16.51 -27.71
N ASN A 351 -4.24 16.48 -27.55
CA ASN A 351 -3.43 15.29 -27.73
C ASN A 351 -2.76 14.95 -26.40
N LYS A 352 -2.90 13.70 -25.96
CA LYS A 352 -2.21 13.20 -24.75
C LYS A 352 -1.16 12.17 -25.18
N LYS A 353 0.11 12.44 -24.87
CA LYS A 353 1.21 11.51 -25.10
C LYS A 353 1.99 11.28 -23.81
N LYS A 354 1.79 10.10 -23.20
CA LYS A 354 2.27 9.80 -21.84
C LYS A 354 1.78 10.87 -20.86
N ASP A 355 2.70 11.59 -20.22
CA ASP A 355 2.35 12.61 -19.23
C ASP A 355 2.03 13.98 -19.88
N LEU A 356 2.39 14.21 -21.16
CA LEU A 356 2.18 15.51 -21.81
C LEU A 356 0.77 15.62 -22.40
N ILE A 357 0.08 16.72 -22.05
CA ILE A 357 -1.16 17.19 -22.67
C ILE A 357 -0.83 18.41 -23.54
N GLU A 358 -1.16 18.33 -24.82
CA GLU A 358 -1.13 19.45 -25.75
C GLU A 358 -2.57 19.84 -26.09
N VAL A 359 -2.96 21.07 -25.75
CA VAL A 359 -4.29 21.63 -26.02
C VAL A 359 -4.16 22.65 -27.14
N ASN A 360 -4.86 22.42 -28.25
CA ASN A 360 -4.82 23.33 -29.40
C ASN A 360 -5.96 24.35 -29.28
N LEU A 361 -5.63 25.60 -29.02
CA LEU A 361 -6.61 26.67 -28.91
C LEU A 361 -7.23 26.99 -30.28
N LYS A 362 -8.50 27.41 -30.27
CA LYS A 362 -9.18 27.89 -31.49
C LYS A 362 -8.78 29.32 -31.83
N GLU A 363 -8.56 30.13 -30.80
CA GLU A 363 -8.12 31.52 -30.86
C GLU A 363 -6.75 31.59 -30.17
N SER A 364 -5.81 32.35 -30.73
CA SER A 364 -4.51 32.56 -30.10
C SER A 364 -4.68 33.30 -28.78
N LEU A 365 -3.84 32.96 -27.82
CA LEU A 365 -3.77 33.64 -26.53
C LEU A 365 -2.68 34.70 -26.60
N GLU A 366 -3.06 35.97 -26.52
CA GLU A 366 -2.13 37.11 -26.56
C GLU A 366 -1.21 37.14 -25.32
N PRO A 367 -0.03 37.81 -25.39
CA PRO A 367 0.83 38.00 -24.24
C PRO A 367 0.12 38.66 -23.06
N ASN A 368 0.23 38.06 -21.86
CA ASN A 368 -0.45 38.44 -20.62
C ASN A 368 -1.97 38.24 -20.59
N ASP A 369 -2.57 37.63 -21.60
CA ASP A 369 -3.98 37.23 -21.53
C ASP A 369 -4.18 35.96 -20.71
N GLU A 370 -5.39 35.84 -20.16
CA GLU A 370 -5.81 34.71 -19.37
C GLU A 370 -6.80 33.82 -20.14
N VAL A 371 -6.71 32.52 -19.89
CA VAL A 371 -7.67 31.55 -20.39
C VAL A 371 -8.11 30.62 -19.27
N THR A 372 -9.40 30.30 -19.26
CA THR A 372 -9.96 29.29 -18.35
C THR A 372 -10.11 27.96 -19.07
N LEU A 373 -9.51 26.91 -18.51
CA LEU A 373 -9.69 25.54 -18.95
C LEU A 373 -10.53 24.76 -17.93
N ASP A 374 -11.60 24.09 -18.37
CA ASP A 374 -12.26 23.07 -17.55
C ASP A 374 -11.85 21.68 -18.05
N ILE A 375 -11.22 20.90 -17.18
CA ILE A 375 -10.71 19.56 -17.50
C ILE A 375 -11.42 18.55 -16.60
N GLU A 376 -12.00 17.50 -17.21
CA GLU A 376 -12.50 16.34 -16.46
C GLU A 376 -11.71 15.10 -16.85
N TYR A 377 -11.16 14.43 -15.85
CA TYR A 377 -10.32 13.26 -16.02
C TYR A 377 -10.54 12.23 -14.92
N GLU A 378 -10.21 10.98 -15.20
CA GLU A 378 -10.36 9.88 -14.25
C GLU A 378 -9.20 8.89 -14.32
N GLY A 379 -8.84 8.29 -13.18
CA GLY A 379 -7.69 7.38 -13.12
C GLY A 379 -7.62 6.59 -11.82
N TYR A 380 -6.90 5.48 -11.85
CA TYR A 380 -6.61 4.69 -10.65
C TYR A 380 -5.33 5.20 -10.00
N ILE A 381 -5.47 5.95 -8.91
CA ILE A 381 -4.33 6.41 -8.12
C ILE A 381 -3.94 5.28 -7.16
N ASN A 382 -3.18 4.32 -7.68
CA ASN A 382 -2.61 3.19 -6.95
C ASN A 382 -1.24 2.87 -7.55
N VAL A 383 -0.24 3.64 -7.10
CA VAL A 383 1.13 3.53 -7.59
C VAL A 383 1.91 2.63 -6.66
N LEU A 384 2.42 1.53 -7.20
CA LEU A 384 3.20 0.55 -6.49
C LEU A 384 4.69 0.72 -6.79
N THR A 385 5.54 0.54 -5.78
CA THR A 385 6.99 0.44 -5.96
C THR A 385 7.37 -0.84 -6.72
N SER A 386 8.66 -0.98 -7.06
CA SER A 386 9.20 -2.25 -7.57
C SER A 386 9.03 -3.41 -6.57
N TRP A 387 8.89 -3.11 -5.28
CA TRP A 387 8.60 -4.07 -4.20
C TRP A 387 7.12 -4.33 -3.96
N ASN A 388 6.27 -3.81 -4.86
CA ASN A 388 4.81 -3.84 -4.82
C ASN A 388 4.23 -3.18 -3.57
N GLN A 389 4.89 -2.14 -3.05
CA GLN A 389 4.44 -1.36 -1.91
C GLN A 389 3.64 -0.16 -2.40
N ASN A 390 2.58 0.25 -1.69
CA ASN A 390 1.84 1.46 -2.02
C ASN A 390 2.74 2.69 -1.82
N LYS A 391 3.13 3.32 -2.94
CA LYS A 391 3.90 4.57 -2.95
C LYS A 391 2.99 5.78 -2.92
N TYR A 392 1.96 5.79 -3.77
CA TYR A 392 0.92 6.83 -3.80
C TYR A 392 -0.43 6.17 -3.96
N ILE A 393 -1.41 6.66 -3.21
CA ILE A 393 -2.76 6.11 -3.27
C ILE A 393 -3.81 7.20 -3.06
N ALA A 394 -4.95 7.08 -3.74
CA ALA A 394 -6.13 7.83 -3.37
C ALA A 394 -7.41 7.01 -3.57
N THR A 395 -8.14 6.81 -2.48
CA THR A 395 -9.45 6.16 -2.41
C THR A 395 -10.34 6.92 -1.42
N LYS A 396 -11.57 6.43 -1.21
CA LYS A 396 -12.52 7.07 -0.30
C LYS A 396 -12.05 7.04 1.16
N ASP A 397 -11.26 6.03 1.49
CA ASP A 397 -10.84 5.73 2.84
C ASP A 397 -9.40 6.23 3.08
N ASP A 398 -8.56 6.08 2.07
CA ASP A 398 -7.10 6.15 2.20
C ASP A 398 -6.51 7.04 1.10
N ILE A 399 -5.83 8.12 1.48
CA ILE A 399 -5.21 9.09 0.58
C ILE A 399 -3.78 9.39 1.04
N MET A 400 -2.83 9.27 0.13
CA MET A 400 -1.44 9.70 0.28
C MET A 400 -0.98 10.29 -1.04
N LEU A 401 -1.15 11.60 -1.13
CA LEU A 401 -0.74 12.45 -2.24
C LEU A 401 0.18 13.54 -1.72
N PRO A 402 1.47 13.22 -1.52
CA PRO A 402 2.49 14.18 -1.10
C PRO A 402 2.80 15.17 -2.22
N PRO A 403 3.39 16.34 -1.88
CA PRO A 403 3.98 17.24 -2.87
C PRO A 403 5.04 16.53 -3.72
N GLY A 404 5.15 16.89 -5.00
CA GLY A 404 6.15 16.33 -5.92
C GLY A 404 5.98 14.83 -6.24
N SER A 405 4.87 14.22 -5.83
CA SER A 405 4.62 12.78 -5.95
C SER A 405 4.44 12.32 -7.41
N LEU A 406 3.24 12.53 -7.93
CA LEU A 406 2.83 12.30 -9.32
C LEU A 406 2.06 13.53 -9.80
N ALA A 407 1.96 13.73 -11.12
CA ALA A 407 1.16 14.82 -11.69
C ALA A 407 -0.33 14.44 -11.63
N TRP A 408 -0.91 14.36 -10.42
CA TRP A 408 -2.30 13.96 -10.19
C TRP A 408 -3.33 15.07 -10.49
N TYR A 409 -2.83 16.26 -10.76
CA TYR A 409 -3.54 17.36 -11.38
C TYR A 409 -2.66 18.02 -12.45
N PRO A 410 -3.24 18.76 -13.41
CA PRO A 410 -2.48 19.38 -14.49
C PRO A 410 -1.47 20.38 -13.95
N LYS A 411 -0.22 20.27 -14.37
CA LYS A 411 0.90 21.10 -13.90
C LYS A 411 1.68 21.68 -15.07
N VAL A 412 2.32 22.83 -14.83
CA VAL A 412 3.29 23.48 -15.72
C VAL A 412 4.61 23.68 -14.98
N ASN A 413 5.70 24.00 -15.69
CA ASN A 413 7.01 24.22 -15.08
C ASN A 413 7.06 25.61 -14.40
N GLN A 414 6.52 25.68 -13.19
CA GLN A 414 6.55 26.89 -12.38
C GLN A 414 6.88 26.59 -10.91
N SER A 415 7.60 27.51 -10.27
CA SER A 415 8.02 27.44 -8.87
C SER A 415 7.26 28.39 -7.94
N SER A 416 6.33 29.18 -8.48
CA SER A 416 5.56 30.19 -7.75
C SER A 416 4.26 29.65 -7.17
N CYS A 417 3.80 30.25 -6.06
CA CYS A 417 2.56 29.85 -5.41
C CYS A 417 1.36 30.13 -6.32
N MET A 418 0.41 29.20 -6.33
CA MET A 418 -0.87 29.25 -7.05
C MET A 418 -2.01 29.23 -6.05
N ALA A 419 -3.14 29.84 -6.41
CA ALA A 419 -4.36 29.70 -5.63
C ALA A 419 -5.01 28.33 -5.87
N TYR A 420 -5.45 27.69 -4.80
CA TYR A 420 -6.13 26.41 -4.82
C TYR A 420 -7.44 26.51 -4.07
N LYS A 421 -8.48 25.93 -4.66
CA LYS A 421 -9.73 25.59 -4.00
C LYS A 421 -10.02 24.12 -4.25
N ILE A 422 -10.09 23.32 -3.20
CA ILE A 422 -10.24 21.88 -3.28
C ILE A 422 -11.50 21.46 -2.53
N ASN A 423 -12.47 20.94 -3.27
CA ASN A 423 -13.64 20.28 -2.73
C ASN A 423 -13.48 18.77 -2.88
N LEU A 424 -13.34 18.07 -1.75
CA LEU A 424 -13.15 16.63 -1.73
C LEU A 424 -14.01 15.99 -0.67
N SER A 425 -14.09 14.65 -0.73
CA SER A 425 -14.74 13.91 0.32
C SER A 425 -14.06 12.60 0.66
N SER A 426 -14.16 12.21 1.93
CA SER A 426 -13.54 11.01 2.47
C SER A 426 -14.38 10.40 3.59
N LYS A 427 -14.18 9.11 3.91
CA LYS A 427 -14.67 8.53 5.16
C LYS A 427 -13.80 8.95 6.35
N ASN A 428 -12.49 9.01 6.14
CA ASN A 428 -11.50 9.33 7.15
C ASN A 428 -11.29 10.84 7.25
N ASN A 429 -10.55 11.27 8.29
CA ASN A 429 -10.15 12.67 8.37
C ASN A 429 -9.12 12.98 7.29
N VAL A 430 -9.32 14.11 6.60
CA VAL A 430 -8.39 14.58 5.57
C VAL A 430 -7.55 15.72 6.10
N TYR A 431 -6.25 15.65 5.83
CA TYR A 431 -5.25 16.64 6.17
C TYR A 431 -4.62 17.16 4.88
N SER A 432 -4.39 18.46 4.82
CA SER A 432 -3.77 19.12 3.69
C SER A 432 -2.88 20.26 4.17
N ASN A 433 -1.93 20.65 3.33
CA ASN A 433 -1.16 21.87 3.51
C ASN A 433 -1.97 23.15 3.23
N LEU A 434 -3.19 23.01 2.69
CA LEU A 434 -4.10 24.14 2.48
C LEU A 434 -4.99 24.36 3.72
N PRO A 435 -5.36 25.61 4.03
CA PRO A 435 -6.34 25.92 5.07
C PRO A 435 -7.68 25.26 4.83
N LEU A 436 -8.25 24.72 5.90
CA LEU A 436 -9.60 24.20 5.89
C LEU A 436 -10.60 25.36 6.02
N LEU A 437 -11.35 25.63 4.96
CA LEU A 437 -12.41 26.64 4.96
C LEU A 437 -13.70 26.09 5.57
N ASN A 438 -14.09 24.87 5.19
CA ASN A 438 -15.32 24.25 5.66
C ASN A 438 -15.19 22.73 5.76
N LYS A 439 -15.81 22.16 6.79
CA LYS A 439 -15.98 20.72 6.99
C LYS A 439 -17.43 20.44 7.33
N THR A 440 -18.08 19.63 6.51
CA THR A 440 -19.41 19.09 6.83
C THR A 440 -19.30 17.58 6.97
N SER A 441 -19.95 17.01 7.99
CA SER A 441 -19.84 15.59 8.30
C SER A 441 -21.20 14.97 8.53
N ASN A 442 -21.43 13.83 7.88
CA ASN A 442 -22.49 12.89 8.23
C ASN A 442 -21.87 11.52 8.58
N PHE A 443 -22.71 10.56 8.98
CA PHE A 443 -22.24 9.24 9.44
C PHE A 443 -21.46 8.44 8.37
N LEU A 444 -21.65 8.72 7.07
CA LEU A 444 -21.11 7.94 5.96
C LEU A 444 -19.99 8.63 5.17
N LYS A 445 -19.84 9.95 5.38
CA LYS A 445 -19.04 10.83 4.53
C LYS A 445 -18.71 12.14 5.25
N LYS A 446 -17.48 12.61 5.07
CA LYS A 446 -17.01 13.93 5.45
C LYS A 446 -16.63 14.68 4.18
N ASP A 447 -17.23 15.83 3.98
CA ASP A 447 -16.95 16.73 2.87
C ASP A 447 -16.08 17.88 3.36
N TYR A 448 -15.03 18.20 2.60
CA TYR A 448 -14.01 19.17 2.94
C TYR A 448 -13.87 20.20 1.82
N ILE A 449 -13.73 21.47 2.23
CA ILE A 449 -13.35 22.56 1.34
C ILE A 449 -12.06 23.16 1.88
N PHE A 450 -10.97 23.00 1.12
CA PHE A 450 -9.68 23.63 1.40
C PHE A 450 -9.46 24.79 0.44
N GLU A 451 -8.95 25.93 0.93
CA GLU A 451 -8.70 27.12 0.11
C GLU A 451 -7.47 27.88 0.61
N GLY A 452 -6.54 28.19 -0.29
CA GLY A 452 -5.29 28.91 0.04
C GLY A 452 -4.31 28.92 -1.13
N LYS A 453 -3.09 29.43 -0.93
CA LYS A 453 -2.07 29.46 -1.99
C LYS A 453 -0.86 28.58 -1.68
N SER A 454 -0.42 27.74 -2.60
CA SER A 454 0.75 26.88 -2.41
C SER A 454 1.53 26.66 -3.71
N ASN A 455 2.76 26.18 -3.63
CA ASN A 455 3.51 25.71 -4.81
C ASN A 455 3.08 24.31 -5.28
N ASP A 456 2.58 23.49 -4.36
CA ASP A 456 2.07 22.14 -4.64
C ASP A 456 1.07 21.74 -3.55
N ILE A 457 0.29 20.69 -3.80
CA ILE A 457 -0.75 20.22 -2.89
C ILE A 457 -0.30 18.92 -2.23
N ALA A 458 -0.47 18.88 -0.92
CA ALA A 458 -0.39 17.69 -0.10
C ALA A 458 -1.80 17.30 0.38
N ILE A 459 -2.21 16.04 0.21
CA ILE A 459 -3.46 15.50 0.78
C ILE A 459 -3.18 14.14 1.41
N TYR A 460 -3.61 13.99 2.65
CA TYR A 460 -3.51 12.75 3.41
C TYR A 460 -4.85 12.39 4.05
N ALA A 461 -5.23 11.12 4.00
CA ALA A 461 -6.38 10.58 4.71
C ALA A 461 -6.10 9.12 5.08
N GLY A 462 -6.55 8.72 6.27
CA GLY A 462 -6.25 7.41 6.82
C GLY A 462 -6.60 7.35 8.31
N GLU A 463 -6.17 6.28 8.96
CA GLU A 463 -6.36 6.06 10.39
C GLU A 463 -5.27 6.79 11.20
N PHE A 464 -5.44 8.09 11.43
CA PHE A 464 -4.51 8.93 12.18
C PHE A 464 -4.97 9.24 13.62
N LYS A 465 -4.01 9.36 14.54
CA LYS A 465 -4.15 9.99 15.85
C LYS A 465 -3.76 11.45 15.77
N GLU A 466 -4.44 12.26 16.59
CA GLU A 466 -4.14 13.67 16.76
C GLU A 466 -3.75 13.92 18.22
N GLU A 467 -2.63 14.61 18.42
CA GLU A 467 -2.20 15.10 19.73
C GLU A 467 -1.91 16.60 19.62
N VAL A 468 -2.11 17.37 20.68
CA VAL A 468 -1.74 18.79 20.72
C VAL A 468 -0.71 18.97 21.83
N LYS A 469 0.49 19.43 21.47
CA LYS A 469 1.56 19.80 22.43
C LYS A 469 2.03 21.22 22.10
N ASP A 470 2.00 22.14 23.07
CA ASP A 470 2.45 23.53 22.94
C ASP A 470 1.89 24.28 21.71
N ASP A 471 0.58 24.17 21.49
CA ASP A 471 -0.17 24.70 20.33
C ASP A 471 0.19 24.07 18.97
N ILE A 472 1.07 23.07 18.96
CA ILE A 472 1.38 22.27 17.78
C ILE A 472 0.45 21.08 17.71
N LYS A 473 -0.33 20.99 16.63
CA LYS A 473 -1.12 19.78 16.35
C LYS A 473 -0.21 18.73 15.70
N ILE A 474 -0.14 17.55 16.27
CA ILE A 474 0.70 16.44 15.81
C ILE A 474 -0.21 15.34 15.29
N ILE A 475 0.05 14.87 14.08
CA ILE A 475 -0.77 13.88 13.38
C ILE A 475 0.11 12.70 12.99
N TYR A 476 -0.19 11.52 13.49
CA TYR A 476 0.62 10.33 13.25
C TYR A 476 -0.26 9.10 13.09
N PRO A 477 0.22 8.01 12.46
CA PRO A 477 -0.55 6.78 12.31
C PRO A 477 -1.09 6.26 13.64
N SER A 478 -2.32 5.75 13.67
CA SER A 478 -2.96 5.33 14.92
C SER A 478 -2.27 4.15 15.61
N ASP A 479 -1.52 3.36 14.87
CA ASP A 479 -0.80 2.15 15.28
C ASP A 479 0.66 2.41 15.66
N SER A 480 1.17 3.62 15.47
CA SER A 480 2.46 4.03 16.00
C SER A 480 2.36 4.49 17.45
N ASN A 481 3.42 4.25 18.21
CA ASN A 481 3.60 4.84 19.53
C ASN A 481 4.55 6.03 19.38
N VAL A 482 4.19 7.18 19.95
CA VAL A 482 5.12 8.31 20.08
C VAL A 482 6.12 7.91 21.17
N ASN A 483 7.13 7.12 20.81
CA ASN A 483 8.21 6.72 21.70
C ASN A 483 9.17 7.91 21.95
N MET A 484 10.09 7.74 22.92
CA MET A 484 11.12 8.73 23.28
C MET A 484 11.81 9.39 22.08
N ASP A 485 12.09 8.67 20.99
CA ASP A 485 12.73 9.24 19.80
C ASP A 485 11.86 10.25 19.04
N ILE A 486 10.54 10.06 19.00
CA ILE A 486 9.61 11.03 18.40
C ILE A 486 9.36 12.17 19.40
N GLU A 487 9.27 11.86 20.71
CA GLU A 487 9.12 12.91 21.74
C GLU A 487 10.32 13.83 21.83
N GLU A 488 11.56 13.32 21.79
CA GLU A 488 12.79 14.12 21.79
C GLU A 488 12.89 14.97 20.52
N LYS A 489 12.44 14.45 19.37
CA LYS A 489 12.41 15.21 18.10
C LYS A 489 11.31 16.25 18.06
N ILE A 490 10.11 15.94 18.56
CA ILE A 490 9.03 16.91 18.75
C ILE A 490 9.51 18.01 19.71
N LYS A 491 10.14 17.62 20.81
CA LYS A 491 10.72 18.54 21.80
C LYS A 491 11.79 19.41 21.16
N PHE A 492 12.70 18.83 20.37
CA PHE A 492 13.69 19.59 19.59
C PHE A 492 13.03 20.58 18.62
N LEU A 493 11.97 20.17 17.89
CA LEU A 493 11.24 21.06 16.98
C LEU A 493 10.51 22.18 17.72
N ILE A 494 9.90 21.88 18.87
CA ILE A 494 9.24 22.87 19.75
C ILE A 494 10.27 23.84 20.35
N GLU A 495 11.39 23.32 20.87
CA GLU A 495 12.50 24.13 21.39
C GLU A 495 13.07 25.04 20.30
N THR A 496 13.28 24.52 19.09
CA THR A 496 13.77 25.30 17.96
C THR A 496 12.76 26.37 17.53
N ARG A 497 11.46 26.05 17.49
CA ARG A 497 10.39 27.04 17.26
C ARG A 497 10.41 28.13 18.32
N ASN A 498 10.54 27.77 19.59
CA ASN A 498 10.54 28.72 20.71
C ASN A 498 11.79 29.62 20.69
N GLU A 499 12.96 29.07 20.30
CA GLU A 499 14.18 29.86 20.05
C GLU A 499 13.98 30.88 18.92
N ILE A 500 13.33 30.50 17.81
CA ILE A 500 13.03 31.40 16.68
C ILE A 500 11.99 32.46 17.05
N LEU A 501 11.04 32.11 17.93
CA LEU A 501 10.01 33.01 18.44
C LEU A 501 10.52 33.98 19.53
N GLY A 502 11.75 33.80 20.00
CA GLY A 502 12.40 34.71 20.96
C GLY A 502 12.18 34.38 22.43
N ASP A 503 11.67 33.19 22.77
CA ASP A 503 11.55 32.76 24.17
C ASP A 503 12.89 32.18 24.65
N SER A 504 13.71 33.04 25.23
CA SER A 504 15.00 32.69 25.82
C SER A 504 14.81 31.77 27.04
N LYS A 505 14.91 30.45 26.84
CA LYS A 505 15.36 29.42 27.82
C LYS A 505 15.18 27.99 27.26
N ALA A 506 15.90 27.62 26.22
CA ALA A 506 16.25 26.23 25.96
C ALA A 506 17.76 26.21 25.66
N SER A 507 18.51 25.50 26.48
CA SER A 507 19.97 25.53 26.46
C SER A 507 20.52 24.15 26.15
N VAL A 508 21.34 24.09 25.08
CA VAL A 508 22.57 23.29 25.03
C VAL A 508 22.37 21.79 25.25
N ASP A 509 21.87 21.08 24.25
CA ASP A 509 22.22 19.65 24.03
C ASP A 509 22.17 19.19 22.56
N ALA A 510 21.78 20.05 21.62
CA ALA A 510 21.68 19.75 20.18
C ALA A 510 23.04 19.50 19.47
N LYS A 511 24.18 19.59 20.16
CA LYS A 511 25.51 19.60 19.54
C LYS A 511 26.06 18.22 19.16
N LYS A 512 25.28 17.14 19.32
CA LYS A 512 25.73 15.76 19.05
C LYS A 512 25.26 15.18 17.71
N TYR A 513 24.46 15.90 16.94
CA TYR A 513 23.84 15.44 15.68
C TYR A 513 24.19 16.29 14.45
N VAL A 514 25.29 17.06 14.51
CA VAL A 514 25.49 18.26 13.68
C VAL A 514 25.84 17.98 12.21
N ASP A 515 26.43 16.85 11.84
CA ASP A 515 26.97 16.72 10.46
C ASP A 515 25.93 16.34 9.38
N GLU A 516 24.76 15.80 9.74
CA GLU A 516 23.63 15.59 8.79
C GLU A 516 22.60 16.73 8.81
N VAL A 517 22.76 17.69 9.73
CA VAL A 517 21.73 18.65 10.15
C VAL A 517 22.01 20.08 9.67
N ASP A 518 23.20 20.38 9.15
CA ASP A 518 23.56 21.75 8.74
C ASP A 518 22.71 22.32 7.59
N ASN A 519 22.29 21.50 6.62
CA ASN A 519 21.34 21.94 5.58
C ASN A 519 19.92 22.12 6.12
N VAL A 520 19.56 21.47 7.23
CA VAL A 520 18.25 21.52 7.89
C VAL A 520 18.16 22.75 8.81
N MET A 521 19.26 23.11 9.47
CA MET A 521 19.36 24.20 10.44
C MET A 521 19.32 25.59 9.80
N GLU A 522 19.73 25.73 8.54
CA GLU A 522 19.68 27.01 7.83
C GLU A 522 18.24 27.38 7.39
N SER A 523 17.43 26.37 7.04
CA SER A 523 16.02 26.50 6.66
C SER A 523 15.11 26.85 7.85
N ILE A 524 15.37 26.22 8.99
CA ILE A 524 14.54 26.36 10.21
C ILE A 524 14.76 27.72 10.88
N LYS A 525 16.00 28.24 10.94
CA LYS A 525 16.36 29.53 11.58
C LYS A 525 15.57 30.78 11.13
N ARG A 526 14.72 30.68 10.11
CA ARG A 526 13.98 31.82 9.53
C ARG A 526 12.46 31.81 9.79
N LYS A 527 11.82 30.80 10.41
CA LYS A 527 10.33 30.64 10.35
C LYS A 527 9.67 30.02 11.59
N LYS A 528 8.41 30.41 11.87
CA LYS A 528 7.53 29.88 12.95
C LYS A 528 7.00 28.48 12.53
N ILE A 529 6.53 27.63 13.46
CA ILE A 529 6.09 26.24 13.19
C ILE A 529 4.88 25.87 14.09
N ASN A 530 3.77 25.29 13.58
CA ASN A 530 2.56 24.98 14.38
C ASN A 530 1.85 23.61 14.10
N MET A 531 2.35 22.71 13.24
CA MET A 531 1.81 21.33 13.10
C MET A 531 2.90 20.34 12.65
N ILE A 532 2.84 19.08 13.09
CA ILE A 532 3.80 18.02 12.76
C ILE A 532 3.07 16.72 12.34
N LEU A 533 3.22 16.28 11.11
CA LEU A 533 2.76 15.01 10.49
C LEU A 533 4.00 14.15 10.12
N VAL A 534 3.95 12.90 9.60
CA VAL A 534 5.10 11.93 9.72
C VAL A 534 5.66 11.18 8.45
N ALA A 535 5.93 11.72 7.22
CA ALA A 535 5.90 10.93 5.93
C ALA A 535 7.13 10.57 5.00
N ASP A 536 7.21 9.29 4.57
CA ASP A 536 8.16 8.48 3.73
C ASP A 536 8.92 9.05 2.47
N LEU A 537 9.28 10.35 2.31
CA LEU A 537 9.63 10.92 0.98
C LEU A 537 10.75 12.00 0.90
N PRO A 538 11.39 12.18 -0.29
CA PRO A 538 12.51 13.11 -0.50
C PRO A 538 12.21 14.53 -0.04
N SER A 539 13.16 15.07 0.74
CA SER A 539 13.12 16.41 1.30
C SER A 539 13.02 17.45 0.20
N ASN A 540 11.95 18.23 0.22
CA ASN A 540 11.77 19.40 -0.61
C ASN A 540 11.30 20.55 0.28
N GLU A 541 11.87 21.74 0.09
CA GLU A 541 11.40 22.98 0.71
C GLU A 541 10.22 23.54 -0.08
N PHE A 542 9.13 23.89 0.60
CA PHE A 542 7.94 24.47 -0.03
C PHE A 542 7.61 25.83 0.56
N LEU A 543 7.01 26.69 -0.27
CA LEU A 543 6.48 27.99 0.09
C LEU A 543 4.95 27.98 -0.10
N TYR A 544 4.25 28.55 0.86
CA TYR A 544 2.81 28.76 0.92
C TYR A 544 2.53 30.23 1.21
N GLU A 545 1.36 30.75 0.86
CA GLU A 545 0.93 32.10 1.20
C GLU A 545 -0.49 32.06 1.81
N ASP A 546 -0.65 32.63 3.00
CA ASP A 546 -1.88 32.54 3.76
C ASP A 546 -3.00 33.47 3.25
N SER A 547 -4.19 33.34 3.85
CA SER A 547 -5.35 34.19 3.54
C SER A 547 -5.09 35.70 3.73
N LYS A 548 -4.00 36.09 4.38
CA LYS A 548 -3.56 37.46 4.64
C LYS A 548 -2.33 37.87 3.81
N GLY A 549 -1.78 36.98 2.99
CA GLY A 549 -0.60 37.26 2.17
C GLY A 549 0.75 36.99 2.84
N GLU A 550 0.79 36.31 3.99
CA GLU A 550 2.05 35.94 4.65
C GLU A 550 2.66 34.68 4.05
N LYS A 551 3.95 34.72 3.73
CA LYS A 551 4.69 33.58 3.16
C LYS A 551 5.11 32.59 4.26
N ILE A 552 4.58 31.38 4.20
CA ILE A 552 4.86 30.26 5.12
C ILE A 552 5.69 29.22 4.38
N SER A 553 6.46 28.42 5.10
CA SER A 553 7.26 27.37 4.49
C SER A 553 7.02 26.04 5.16
N ILE A 554 6.89 25.01 4.33
CA ILE A 554 6.71 23.63 4.75
C ILE A 554 8.00 22.91 4.39
N THR A 555 8.65 22.30 5.37
CA THR A 555 9.82 21.44 5.16
C THR A 555 9.46 20.00 5.50
N ILE A 556 9.69 19.10 4.56
CA ILE A 556 9.45 17.66 4.72
C ILE A 556 10.78 16.98 5.01
N TYR A 557 10.88 16.22 6.11
CA TYR A 557 12.10 15.51 6.50
C TYR A 557 12.01 14.00 6.27
N HIS A 558 13.16 13.42 5.92
CA HIS A 558 13.37 12.00 5.60
C HIS A 558 14.02 11.24 6.74
N TRP A 559 13.54 10.02 7.08
CA TRP A 559 14.26 9.07 7.94
C TRP A 559 13.79 7.60 7.84
N LEU A 560 14.76 6.69 7.94
CA LEU A 560 14.69 5.22 7.75
C LEU A 560 13.70 4.41 8.63
N SER A 561 12.75 5.04 9.32
CA SER A 561 11.78 4.38 10.20
C SER A 561 10.52 5.24 10.49
N GLY A 562 10.05 6.02 9.52
CA GLY A 562 8.95 6.95 9.68
C GLY A 562 9.46 8.39 9.75
N ASN A 563 8.79 9.27 9.03
CA ASN A 563 9.30 10.59 8.63
C ASN A 563 8.56 11.71 9.35
N ILE A 564 8.78 12.98 9.01
CA ILE A 564 8.10 14.13 9.64
C ILE A 564 7.67 15.17 8.58
N LEU A 565 6.37 15.30 8.28
CA LEU A 565 5.71 16.37 7.52
C LEU A 565 5.23 17.52 8.43
N ILE A 566 5.95 18.62 8.50
CA ILE A 566 5.57 19.78 9.34
C ILE A 566 4.66 20.73 8.55
N ILE A 567 3.44 21.05 9.01
CA ILE A 567 2.53 22.02 8.36
C ILE A 567 2.38 23.26 9.26
N ASP A 568 3.03 24.37 8.93
CA ASP A 568 2.83 25.62 9.69
C ASP A 568 1.59 26.40 9.22
N LYS A 569 1.07 27.23 10.13
CA LYS A 569 -0.16 28.01 10.00
C LYS A 569 0.11 29.47 9.72
#